data_AF-A0A1J3E903-F1
#
_entry.id   AF-A0A1J3E903-F1
#
_cell.length_a   1.000
_cell.length_b   1.000
_cell.length_c   1.000
_cell.angle_alpha   90.00
_cell.angle_beta   90.00
_cell.angle_gamma   90.00
#
_symmetry.space_group_name_H-M   'P 1'
#
loop_
_entity.id
_entity.type
_entity.pdbx_description
1 polymer ?
#
loop_
_entity_poly.entity_id
_entity_poly.type
_entity_poly.pdbx_seq_one_letter_code
_entity_poly.pdbx_strand_id
1 'polypeptide(L)' 'MSNRRSRQSSSAPRISDDQMIDLVSKLRQFLPEIRERRRSDKVSASKVLQETCNYIRKLHREVDNLSYR' A
#
# COMPACT_ATOMS: atom_id res chain seq x y z
N MET A 1 27.36 -41.47 -8.52
CA MET A 1 26.51 -40.61 -9.39
C MET A 1 25.08 -40.81 -8.91
N SER A 2 24.33 -39.84 -8.40
CA SER A 2 23.94 -38.63 -9.09
C SER A 2 23.48 -37.56 -8.09
N ASN A 3 24.05 -36.37 -8.26
CA ASN A 3 23.83 -35.18 -7.45
C ASN A 3 22.49 -34.52 -7.83
N ARG A 4 21.37 -34.94 -7.25
CA ARG A 4 20.09 -34.21 -7.39
C ARG A 4 19.94 -33.20 -6.26
N ARG A 5 20.71 -32.11 -6.36
CA ARG A 5 20.47 -30.89 -5.57
C ARG A 5 19.15 -30.30 -6.08
N SER A 6 18.06 -30.65 -5.43
CA SER A 6 16.77 -29.98 -5.62
C SER A 6 16.97 -28.51 -5.24
N ARG A 7 17.07 -27.65 -6.26
CA ARG A 7 17.02 -26.21 -6.08
C ARG A 7 15.62 -25.91 -5.54
N GLN A 8 15.49 -25.85 -4.22
CA GLN A 8 14.41 -25.09 -3.59
C GLN A 8 14.56 -23.67 -4.12
N SER A 9 13.82 -23.38 -5.18
CA SER A 9 13.53 -22.02 -5.58
C SER A 9 12.96 -21.35 -4.34
N SER A 10 13.73 -20.45 -3.75
CA SER A 10 13.29 -19.50 -2.75
C SER A 10 12.21 -18.63 -3.39
N SER A 11 11.00 -19.19 -3.48
CA SER A 11 9.80 -18.47 -3.86
C SER A 11 9.54 -17.51 -2.73
N ALA A 12 9.90 -16.23 -2.93
CA ALA A 12 9.37 -15.15 -2.12
C ALA A 12 7.85 -15.40 -1.95
N PRO A 13 7.30 -15.19 -0.74
CA PRO A 13 5.88 -15.44 -0.51
C PRO A 13 5.09 -14.66 -1.56
N ARG A 14 4.37 -15.38 -2.43
CA ARG A 14 3.50 -14.75 -3.41
C ARG A 14 2.43 -14.03 -2.61
N ILE A 15 2.37 -12.71 -2.74
CA ILE A 15 1.32 -11.90 -2.12
C ILE A 15 0.00 -12.39 -2.71
N SER A 16 -0.88 -12.95 -1.87
CA SER A 16 -2.21 -13.37 -2.28
C SER A 16 -3.12 -12.16 -2.48
N ASP A 17 -4.12 -12.28 -3.36
CA ASP A 17 -5.09 -11.21 -3.61
C ASP A 17 -5.83 -10.78 -2.33
N ASP A 18 -6.12 -11.72 -1.42
CA ASP A 18 -6.73 -11.41 -0.11
C ASP A 18 -5.84 -10.49 0.74
N GLN A 19 -4.52 -10.71 0.71
CA GLN A 19 -3.56 -9.88 1.42
C GLN A 19 -3.50 -8.47 0.80
N MET A 20 -3.62 -8.39 -0.53
CA MET A 20 -3.69 -7.11 -1.23
C MET A 20 -5.00 -6.35 -0.92
N ILE A 21 -6.13 -7.05 -0.83
CA ILE A 21 -7.42 -6.46 -0.45
C ILE A 21 -7.40 -5.95 0.99
N ASP A 22 -6.86 -6.72 1.94
CA ASP A 22 -6.72 -6.31 3.34
C ASP A 22 -5.82 -5.08 3.47
N LEU A 23 -4.68 -5.07 2.77
CA LEU A 23 -3.76 -3.93 2.75
C LEU A 23 -4.45 -2.67 2.21
N VAL A 24 -5.14 -2.76 1.08
CA VAL A 24 -5.89 -1.64 0.50
C VAL A 24 -6.99 -1.17 1.45
N SER A 25 -7.67 -2.10 2.14
CA SER A 25 -8.73 -1.77 3.11
C SER A 25 -8.18 -1.00 4.32
N LYS A 26 -7.01 -1.40 4.83
CA LYS A 26 -6.28 -0.68 5.89
C LYS A 26 -5.86 0.71 5.41
N LEU A 27 -5.27 0.83 4.23
CA LEU A 27 -4.86 2.12 3.67
C LEU A 27 -6.03 3.11 3.56
N ARG A 28 -7.23 2.66 3.17
CA ARG A 28 -8.44 3.52 3.12
C ARG A 28 -8.83 4.12 4.47
N GLN A 29 -8.45 3.50 5.60
CA GLN A 29 -8.79 4.03 6.93
C GLN A 29 -7.92 5.24 7.29
N PHE A 30 -6.69 5.28 6.81
CA PHE A 30 -5.71 6.33 7.11
C PHE A 30 -5.80 7.55 6.18
N LEU A 31 -6.61 7.49 5.12
CA LEU A 31 -6.72 8.58 4.16
C LEU A 31 -7.92 9.48 4.45
N PRO A 32 -7.71 10.69 5.01
CA PRO A 32 -8.80 11.63 5.29
C PRO A 32 -9.60 11.97 4.01
N GLU A 33 -8.91 12.13 2.88
CA GLU A 33 -9.49 12.44 1.57
C GLU A 33 -10.38 11.33 0.99
N ILE A 34 -10.15 10.06 1.37
CA ILE A 34 -11.00 8.93 0.97
C ILE A 34 -12.19 8.79 1.91
N ARG A 35 -12.04 9.16 3.19
CA ARG A 35 -13.13 9.11 4.18
C ARG A 35 -14.28 10.04 3.81
N GLU A 36 -13.99 11.24 3.31
CA GLU A 36 -15.01 12.20 2.85
C GLU A 36 -15.69 11.77 1.55
N ARG A 37 -14.94 11.14 0.65
CA ARG A 37 -15.45 10.63 -0.64
C ARG A 37 -16.16 9.27 -0.54
N ARG A 38 -16.30 8.68 0.66
CA ARG A 38 -17.00 7.40 0.89
C ARG A 38 -18.46 7.37 0.44
N ARG A 39 -19.07 8.50 0.09
CA ARG A 39 -20.39 8.53 -0.55
C ARG A 39 -20.41 8.08 -2.01
N SER A 40 -19.25 7.82 -2.63
CA SER A 40 -19.17 7.30 -4.00
C SER A 40 -18.66 5.85 -3.97
N ASP A 41 -19.59 4.92 -4.22
CA ASP A 41 -19.52 3.51 -3.80
C ASP A 41 -18.41 2.62 -4.37
N LYS A 42 -17.48 3.07 -5.23
CA LYS A 42 -16.43 2.18 -5.77
C LYS A 42 -15.11 2.91 -6.04
N VAL A 43 -14.33 3.14 -4.98
CA VAL A 43 -12.92 3.57 -5.14
C VAL A 43 -12.06 2.35 -5.49
N SER A 44 -11.41 2.36 -6.64
CA SER A 44 -10.52 1.27 -7.08
C SER A 44 -9.26 1.18 -6.22
N ALA A 45 -8.65 -0.01 -6.13
CA ALA A 45 -7.40 -0.23 -5.41
C ALA A 45 -6.28 0.71 -5.89
N SER A 46 -6.15 0.90 -7.21
CA SER A 46 -5.20 1.85 -7.81
C SER A 46 -5.42 3.28 -7.30
N LYS A 47 -6.68 3.72 -7.19
CA LYS A 47 -6.99 5.05 -6.66
C LYS A 47 -6.63 5.16 -5.18
N VAL A 48 -6.89 4.14 -4.37
CA VAL A 48 -6.47 4.12 -2.96
C VAL A 48 -4.96 4.30 -2.85
N LEU A 49 -4.18 3.50 -3.60
CA LEU A 49 -2.72 3.56 -3.57
C LEU A 49 -2.20 4.93 -4.01
N GLN A 50 -2.78 5.53 -5.05
CA GLN A 50 -2.41 6.87 -5.51
C GLN A 50 -2.62 7.92 -4.43
N GLU A 51 -3.80 7.94 -3.79
CA GLU A 51 -4.10 8.89 -2.71
C GLU A 51 -3.19 8.63 -1.50
N THR A 52 -2.84 7.36 -1.20
CA THR A 52 -1.84 7.02 -0.17
C THR A 52 -0.49 7.68 -0.46
N CYS A 53 0.05 7.50 -1.66
CA CYS A 53 1.34 8.10 -2.02
C CYS A 53 1.29 9.64 -1.95
N ASN A 54 0.17 10.24 -2.35
CA ASN A 54 -0.02 11.69 -2.26
C ASN A 54 -0.05 12.18 -0.81
N TYR A 55 -0.77 11.47 0.07
CA TYR A 55 -0.84 11.82 1.49
C TYR A 55 0.52 11.71 2.17
N ILE A 56 1.27 10.62 1.93
CA ILE A 56 2.65 10.47 2.42
C ILE A 56 3.51 11.66 1.97
N ARG A 57 3.43 12.03 0.68
CA ARG A 57 4.20 13.17 0.16
C ARG A 57 3.82 14.50 0.84
N LYS A 58 2.55 14.71 1.16
CA LYS A 58 2.09 15.89 1.92
C LYS A 58 2.67 15.88 3.34
N LEU A 59 2.57 14.77 4.04
CA LEU A 59 3.12 14.62 5.39
C LEU A 59 4.63 14.87 5.43
N HIS A 60 5.40 14.34 4.47
CA HIS A 60 6.83 14.62 4.37
C HIS A 60 7.11 16.13 4.23
N ARG A 61 6.36 16.84 3.37
CA ARG A 61 6.50 18.29 3.21
C ARG A 61 6.14 19.07 4.47
N GLU A 62 5.10 18.66 5.18
CA GLU A 62 4.70 19.27 6.46
C GLU A 62 5.80 19.07 7.51
N VAL A 63 6.35 17.86 7.63
CA VAL A 63 7.49 17.58 8.51
C VAL A 63 8.72 18.42 8.12
N ASP A 64 9.06 18.50 6.84
CA ASP A 64 10.18 19.32 6.37
C ASP A 64 9.98 20.81 6.68
N ASN A 65 8.75 21.31 6.53
CA ASN A 65 8.41 22.70 6.86
C ASN A 65 8.49 22.98 8.37
N LEU A 66 8.03 22.05 9.19
CA LEU A 66 8.11 22.14 10.65
C LEU A 66 9.55 22.02 11.15
N SER A 67 10.39 21.22 10.48
CA SER A 67 11.80 21.03 10.84
C SER A 67 12.67 22.25 10.53
N TYR A 68 12.18 23.21 9.73
CA TYR A 68 12.88 24.46 9.41
C TYR A 68 12.54 25.60 10.40
N ARG A 69 11.74 25.33 11.43
CA ARG A 69 11.37 26.24 12.52
C ARG A 69 12.11 25.89 13.80
#